data_AF-A0A7U9NEJ1-F1
#
_entry.id   AF-A0A7U9NEJ1-F1
#
_cell.length_a   1.000
_cell.length_b   1.000
_cell.length_c   1.000
_cell.angle_alpha   90.00
_cell.angle_beta   90.00
_cell.angle_gamma   90.00
#
_symmetry.space_group_name_H-M   'P 1'
#
loop_
_entity.id
_entity.type
_entity.pdbx_description
1 polymer ?
#
loop_
_entity_poly.entity_id
_entity_poly.type
_entity_poly.pdbx_seq_one_letter_code
_entity_poly.pdbx_strand_id
1 'polypeptide(L)'
;MRYNSIGKKGRHMQRSRLLSGIMLAVFLILLSCFASGCFLAPKARFLSMGGEGMNSPYYKKKQEWNGDYLWYGGIKWRILEKYFNIFLLADRIPEEYLEEWDAMSYETRKPEDVEGNPGWETSPIREYLNTSFYAAAFTPEERDAMVYAFEYDAWTPSQDKIFLLRWRDVIDNSYGFTEKDYVQRAYDKDWWLLPEGDSLYVYVASGGLVMEVRDEMKEYLEKALRPAFYVDPDCIVFLRDVSSAWDFEPSPVLLDTRMESERTGEWVPVLSSEAQHVEIGTVELEGDVCTISYHNASVGVNQYLSAVVTDREKTVRYYGRLAQINSQSEGTVTVQLPDSYKKSWSLQIFSERPEEGTKTSYASEPVVVLEGRAPVMEPLVSEGRCDPEQEPEPLNMIISRGYDPFLDWYAEDYENASEEEKHYAGTAALLYTALCQEDSGLLIEDRYTRDEIRQGADYADEHPEDTRAMADVYFASADAYGLSLKETMDRLFGRQIPDAYEGEADLFEYTKYLDYTGAMYLDASDEEQDNILIASWLYLEKYRLEQEVSQEYAQQVADFVRNPEAYSEETGTYIEALRLFLEKSSEEYPDAEIQDLMNYMPN
;
A
#
# COMPACT_ATOMS: atom_id res chain seq x y z
N MET A 1 18.09 -72.52 69.16
CA MET A 1 16.61 -72.43 69.08
C MET A 1 16.15 -71.19 69.84
N ARG A 2 15.27 -70.41 69.20
CA ARG A 2 14.08 -69.76 69.76
C ARG A 2 14.05 -69.25 71.22
N TYR A 3 13.44 -68.06 71.31
CA TYR A 3 12.36 -67.65 72.24
C TYR A 3 12.68 -66.99 73.61
N ASN A 4 12.10 -65.78 73.72
CA ASN A 4 11.18 -65.24 74.74
C ASN A 4 11.59 -64.55 76.06
N SER A 5 10.94 -63.37 76.23
CA SER A 5 10.29 -62.77 77.43
C SER A 5 11.14 -61.99 78.45
N ILE A 6 10.66 -60.97 79.22
CA ILE A 6 9.47 -60.09 79.36
C ILE A 6 9.84 -58.97 80.40
N GLY A 7 9.29 -57.74 80.32
CA GLY A 7 8.96 -56.95 81.55
C GLY A 7 9.06 -55.38 81.58
N LYS A 8 7.89 -54.70 81.62
CA LYS A 8 7.48 -53.33 82.14
C LYS A 8 8.06 -52.03 81.49
N LYS A 9 7.30 -51.14 80.79
CA LYS A 9 6.09 -50.27 81.05
C LYS A 9 6.42 -48.96 81.81
N GLY A 10 6.08 -47.72 81.42
CA GLY A 10 5.44 -47.09 80.24
C GLY A 10 5.13 -45.59 80.55
N ARG A 11 5.47 -44.63 79.66
CA ARG A 11 4.85 -43.27 79.57
C ARG A 11 5.34 -42.34 78.44
N HIS A 12 6.27 -42.73 77.58
CA HIS A 12 6.89 -41.81 76.60
C HIS A 12 6.36 -41.92 75.16
N MET A 13 5.23 -42.60 74.94
CA MET A 13 4.78 -43.04 73.62
C MET A 13 3.34 -42.57 73.32
N GLN A 14 3.12 -41.26 73.29
CA GLN A 14 1.87 -40.70 72.74
C GLN A 14 1.99 -39.24 72.24
N ARG A 15 3.04 -38.49 72.59
CA ARG A 15 3.23 -37.11 72.11
C ARG A 15 3.96 -36.98 70.78
N SER A 16 4.90 -37.87 70.43
CA SER A 16 5.67 -37.73 69.17
C SER A 16 4.90 -38.12 67.90
N ARG A 17 3.95 -39.06 67.99
CA ARG A 17 3.09 -39.43 66.85
C ARG A 17 1.97 -38.41 66.60
N LEU A 18 1.48 -37.73 67.62
CA LEU A 18 0.49 -36.66 67.46
C LEU A 18 1.14 -35.38 66.87
N LEU A 19 2.34 -35.03 67.32
CA LEU A 19 3.09 -33.88 66.78
C LEU A 19 3.57 -34.12 65.34
N SER A 20 3.93 -35.35 64.97
CA SER A 20 4.32 -35.69 63.59
C SER A 20 3.12 -35.70 62.63
N GLY A 21 1.95 -36.20 63.06
CA GLY A 21 0.73 -36.17 62.25
C GLY A 21 0.15 -34.76 62.09
N ILE A 22 0.22 -33.93 63.13
CA ILE A 22 -0.24 -32.53 63.07
C ILE A 22 0.73 -31.67 62.25
N MET A 23 2.05 -31.87 62.36
CA MET A 23 3.02 -31.20 61.48
C MET A 23 2.87 -31.64 60.02
N LEU A 24 2.62 -32.92 59.74
CA LEU A 24 2.41 -33.39 58.37
C LEU A 24 1.07 -32.91 57.79
N ALA A 25 0.01 -32.83 58.60
CA ALA A 25 -1.28 -32.27 58.19
C ALA A 25 -1.21 -30.74 58.00
N VAL A 26 -0.48 -30.01 58.85
CA VAL A 26 -0.25 -28.56 58.68
C VAL A 26 0.69 -28.30 57.50
N PHE A 27 1.66 -29.17 57.22
CA PHE A 27 2.53 -29.06 56.05
C PHE A 27 1.81 -29.46 54.76
N LEU A 28 0.87 -30.41 54.78
CA LEU A 28 0.01 -30.76 53.65
C LEU A 28 -1.11 -29.74 53.42
N ILE A 29 -1.63 -29.11 54.47
CA ILE A 29 -2.57 -27.98 54.37
C ILE A 29 -1.85 -26.72 53.88
N LEU A 30 -0.61 -26.48 54.32
CA LEU A 30 0.24 -25.42 53.75
C LEU A 30 0.66 -25.76 52.31
N LEU A 31 0.98 -27.02 51.96
CA LEU A 31 1.23 -27.39 50.56
C LEU A 31 -0.03 -27.30 49.69
N SER A 32 -1.24 -27.59 50.21
CA SER A 32 -2.48 -27.40 49.45
C SER A 32 -2.90 -25.92 49.38
N CYS A 33 -2.49 -25.09 50.34
CA CYS A 33 -2.64 -23.63 50.26
C CYS A 33 -1.55 -22.95 49.42
N PHE A 34 -0.42 -23.62 49.14
CA PHE A 34 0.59 -23.16 48.17
C PHE A 34 0.41 -23.75 46.76
N ALA A 35 -0.37 -24.82 46.61
CA ALA A 35 -0.74 -25.40 45.32
C ALA A 35 -2.13 -24.93 44.81
N SER A 36 -2.73 -23.93 45.46
CA SER A 36 -3.97 -23.29 45.02
C SER A 36 -3.88 -21.82 45.35
N GLY A 37 -3.30 -21.03 44.44
CA GLY A 37 -3.19 -19.58 44.64
C GLY A 37 -1.84 -18.95 44.32
N CYS A 38 -1.02 -19.53 43.42
CA CYS A 38 -0.24 -18.70 42.52
C CYS A 38 -0.99 -18.64 41.18
N PHE A 39 -2.19 -18.07 41.20
CA PHE A 39 -2.58 -17.27 40.04
C PHE A 39 -1.56 -16.13 40.05
N LEU A 40 -0.46 -16.28 39.31
CA LEU A 40 0.18 -15.10 38.74
C LEU A 40 -0.98 -14.37 38.07
N ALA A 41 -1.38 -13.22 38.61
CA ALA A 41 -2.28 -12.34 37.91
C ALA A 41 -1.75 -12.23 36.48
N PRO A 42 -2.59 -12.44 35.45
CA PRO A 42 -2.11 -12.30 34.08
C PRO A 42 -1.46 -10.92 33.99
N LYS A 43 -0.16 -10.88 33.65
CA LYS A 43 0.55 -9.62 33.45
C LYS A 43 -0.28 -8.78 32.48
N ALA A 44 -0.52 -7.53 32.84
CA ALA A 44 -1.27 -6.60 32.02
C ALA A 44 -0.74 -6.58 30.58
N ARG A 45 -1.68 -6.54 29.63
CA ARG A 45 -1.42 -6.71 28.19
C ARG A 45 -1.87 -5.44 27.49
N PHE A 46 -0.94 -4.63 26.99
CA PHE A 46 -1.35 -3.42 26.29
C PHE A 46 -1.83 -3.78 24.88
N LEU A 47 -3.10 -3.45 24.64
CA LEU A 47 -3.73 -3.47 23.32
C LEU A 47 -4.21 -2.06 22.99
N SER A 48 -3.93 -1.57 21.78
CA SER A 48 -4.52 -0.34 21.24
C SER A 48 -5.35 -0.66 20.02
N MET A 49 -6.48 0.02 19.84
CA MET A 49 -7.14 0.07 18.53
C MET A 49 -6.24 0.86 17.57
N GLY A 50 -6.08 0.38 16.33
CA GLY A 50 -5.29 1.06 15.30
C GLY A 50 -3.92 1.56 15.78
N GLY A 51 -3.51 2.73 15.30
CA GLY A 51 -2.23 3.39 15.62
C GLY A 51 -2.18 4.24 16.91
N GLU A 52 -3.24 4.29 17.73
CA GLU A 52 -3.35 5.32 18.79
C GLU A 52 -2.25 5.22 19.85
N GLY A 53 -1.91 4.01 20.29
CA GLY A 53 -0.94 3.75 21.35
C GLY A 53 0.52 4.07 21.03
N MET A 54 0.86 4.23 19.74
CA MET A 54 2.23 4.50 19.27
C MET A 54 2.67 5.93 19.56
N ASN A 55 3.95 6.13 19.84
CA ASN A 55 4.54 7.47 19.94
C ASN A 55 5.57 7.70 18.83
N SER A 56 5.40 8.81 18.10
CA SER A 56 6.45 9.34 17.22
C SER A 56 7.61 9.91 18.05
N PRO A 57 8.84 9.89 17.51
CA PRO A 57 9.99 10.54 18.12
C PRO A 57 9.79 12.05 18.18
N TYR A 58 10.71 12.70 18.85
CA TYR A 58 10.93 14.13 18.73
C TYR A 58 12.36 14.42 19.08
N TYR A 59 12.95 15.42 18.42
CA TYR A 59 14.35 15.74 18.66
C TYR A 59 14.60 16.06 20.14
N LYS A 60 15.59 15.36 20.71
CA LYS A 60 16.15 15.65 22.03
C LYS A 60 17.66 15.71 21.99
N LYS A 61 18.19 16.83 22.46
CA LYS A 61 19.63 17.07 22.50
C LYS A 61 20.38 15.99 23.27
N LYS A 62 21.36 15.37 22.61
CA LYS A 62 22.27 14.32 23.12
C LYS A 62 21.56 13.12 23.72
N GLN A 63 20.37 12.80 23.24
CA GLN A 63 19.66 11.58 23.62
C GLN A 63 19.68 10.58 22.49
N GLU A 64 19.66 9.31 22.87
CA GLU A 64 19.39 8.20 21.96
C GLU A 64 17.94 8.26 21.46
N TRP A 65 17.58 7.30 20.63
CA TRP A 65 16.23 7.17 20.08
C TRP A 65 15.16 7.19 21.18
N ASN A 66 14.10 7.97 20.96
CA ASN A 66 13.02 8.20 21.93
C ASN A 66 11.61 8.01 21.34
N GLY A 67 11.51 7.50 20.11
CA GLY A 67 10.26 7.05 19.51
C GLY A 67 9.97 5.58 19.83
N ASP A 68 8.78 5.13 19.48
CA ASP A 68 8.43 3.71 19.57
C ASP A 68 8.96 2.92 18.35
N TYR A 69 8.82 1.60 18.40
CA TYR A 69 9.17 0.67 17.35
C TYR A 69 7.97 -0.16 16.92
N LEU A 70 7.94 -0.57 15.65
CA LEU A 70 7.00 -1.56 15.11
C LEU A 70 7.76 -2.78 14.62
N TRP A 71 7.29 -3.97 14.96
CA TRP A 71 7.73 -5.23 14.37
C TRP A 71 6.83 -5.54 13.17
N TYR A 72 7.42 -5.65 11.97
CA TYR A 72 6.70 -5.85 10.71
C TYR A 72 7.56 -6.72 9.78
N GLY A 73 6.99 -7.77 9.17
CA GLY A 73 7.79 -8.75 8.41
C GLY A 73 8.87 -9.43 9.26
N GLY A 74 8.65 -9.56 10.58
CA GLY A 74 9.67 -10.07 11.51
C GLY A 74 10.84 -9.11 11.81
N ILE A 75 10.88 -7.93 11.18
CA ILE A 75 11.96 -6.94 11.31
C ILE A 75 11.54 -5.84 12.30
N LYS A 76 12.50 -5.28 13.04
CA LYS A 76 12.27 -4.17 13.98
C LYS A 76 12.48 -2.82 13.28
N TRP A 77 11.42 -2.03 13.22
CA TRP A 77 11.37 -0.72 12.57
C TRP A 77 11.19 0.39 13.59
N ARG A 78 11.90 1.50 13.42
CA ARG A 78 11.64 2.77 14.11
C ARG A 78 10.42 3.43 13.49
N ILE A 79 9.50 3.90 14.33
CA ILE A 79 8.39 4.72 13.86
C ILE A 79 8.88 6.15 13.77
N LEU A 80 8.95 6.74 12.57
CA LEU A 80 9.33 8.14 12.36
C LEU A 80 8.11 9.06 12.48
N GLU A 81 6.97 8.65 11.94
CA GLU A 81 5.72 9.41 11.89
C GLU A 81 4.50 8.46 11.90
N LYS A 82 3.33 8.96 12.31
CA LYS A 82 2.08 8.19 12.31
C LYS A 82 0.82 8.99 11.96
N TYR A 83 0.94 10.22 11.46
CA TYR A 83 -0.21 11.13 11.33
C TYR A 83 -1.08 10.82 10.11
N PHE A 84 -0.46 10.61 8.95
CA PHE A 84 -1.15 10.23 7.71
C PHE A 84 -0.95 8.75 7.45
N ASN A 85 0.29 8.36 7.14
CA ASN A 85 0.74 6.98 7.13
C ASN A 85 1.69 6.73 8.30
N ILE A 86 1.90 5.46 8.63
CA ILE A 86 2.93 5.08 9.60
C ILE A 86 4.25 4.98 8.84
N PHE A 87 5.15 5.93 9.08
CA PHE A 87 6.45 5.98 8.44
C PHE A 87 7.47 5.19 9.25
N LEU A 88 8.07 4.18 8.62
CA LEU A 88 8.96 3.22 9.26
C LEU A 88 10.38 3.29 8.69
N LEU A 89 11.38 3.16 9.56
CA LEU A 89 12.80 3.06 9.21
C LEU A 89 13.43 1.83 9.85
N ALA A 90 14.17 1.03 9.09
CA ALA A 90 14.87 -0.13 9.64
C ALA A 90 15.83 0.27 10.77
N ASP A 91 15.62 -0.26 11.98
CA ASP A 91 16.47 0.04 13.14
C ASP A 91 17.85 -0.62 13.00
N ARG A 92 17.92 -1.81 12.42
CA ARG A 92 19.17 -2.52 12.13
C ARG A 92 18.96 -3.54 11.03
N ILE A 93 20.06 -3.91 10.37
CA ILE A 93 20.07 -4.98 9.38
C ILE A 93 19.81 -6.31 10.11
N PRO A 94 18.77 -7.07 9.75
CA PRO A 94 18.56 -8.41 10.28
C PRO A 94 19.70 -9.35 9.86
N GLU A 95 20.07 -10.29 10.73
CA GLU A 95 21.21 -11.20 10.49
C GLU A 95 21.06 -12.00 9.19
N GLU A 96 19.84 -12.37 8.83
CA GLU A 96 19.51 -13.10 7.60
C GLU A 96 19.72 -12.29 6.31
N TYR A 97 19.69 -10.95 6.38
CA TYR A 97 19.92 -10.07 5.23
C TYR A 97 21.30 -9.39 5.27
N LEU A 98 22.12 -9.66 6.29
CA LEU A 98 23.35 -8.92 6.55
C LEU A 98 24.34 -8.99 5.38
N GLU A 99 24.56 -10.19 4.82
CA GLU A 99 25.48 -10.38 3.69
C GLU A 99 25.02 -9.64 2.43
N GLU A 100 23.72 -9.68 2.13
CA GLU A 100 23.12 -9.03 0.96
C GLU A 100 23.12 -7.50 1.11
N TRP A 101 22.68 -6.99 2.27
CA TRP A 101 22.57 -5.56 2.53
C TRP A 101 23.92 -4.87 2.73
N ASP A 102 24.93 -5.55 3.26
CA ASP A 102 26.27 -4.98 3.41
C ASP A 102 27.04 -4.91 2.08
N ALA A 103 26.72 -5.80 1.14
CA ALA A 103 27.40 -5.89 -0.16
C ALA A 103 26.78 -5.00 -1.25
N MET A 104 25.63 -4.37 -0.98
CA MET A 104 24.90 -3.60 -1.98
C MET A 104 25.46 -2.19 -2.19
N SER A 105 25.50 -1.78 -3.46
CA SER A 105 25.91 -0.44 -3.89
C SER A 105 25.00 0.05 -5.02
N TYR A 106 25.01 1.36 -5.27
CA TYR A 106 24.25 1.97 -6.37
C TYR A 106 24.71 1.52 -7.76
N GLU A 107 25.93 0.98 -7.90
CA GLU A 107 26.54 0.63 -9.19
C GLU A 107 26.47 -0.87 -9.50
N THR A 108 26.12 -1.21 -10.75
CA THR A 108 26.19 -2.58 -11.30
C THR A 108 27.53 -2.89 -11.98
N ARG A 109 28.27 -1.86 -12.40
CA ARG A 109 29.48 -1.96 -13.24
C ARG A 109 30.63 -1.24 -12.59
N LYS A 110 31.85 -1.49 -13.08
CA LYS A 110 33.02 -0.77 -12.59
C LYS A 110 32.83 0.72 -12.86
N PRO A 111 33.26 1.62 -11.94
CA PRO A 111 33.10 3.07 -12.09
C PRO A 111 33.68 3.64 -13.41
N GLU A 112 34.64 2.94 -13.99
CA GLU A 112 35.29 3.28 -15.27
C GLU A 112 34.44 3.01 -16.52
N ASP A 113 33.33 2.26 -16.38
CA ASP A 113 32.41 1.85 -17.45
C ASP A 113 31.03 2.54 -17.37
N VAL A 114 30.84 3.48 -16.43
CA VAL A 114 29.57 4.20 -16.21
C VAL A 114 29.73 5.64 -16.66
N GLU A 115 28.99 6.04 -17.70
CA GLU A 115 28.88 7.44 -18.12
C GLU A 115 27.75 8.10 -17.32
N GLY A 116 28.09 8.82 -16.24
CA GLY A 116 27.14 9.47 -15.34
C GLY A 116 27.06 8.85 -13.93
N ASN A 117 26.25 9.45 -13.06
CA ASN A 117 26.02 8.97 -11.70
C ASN A 117 24.80 8.02 -11.70
N PRO A 118 24.85 6.79 -11.14
CA PRO A 118 23.65 5.95 -10.99
C PRO A 118 22.60 6.66 -10.12
N GLY A 119 21.45 6.92 -10.71
CA GLY A 119 20.26 7.39 -9.99
C GLY A 119 19.58 6.24 -9.23
N TRP A 120 18.73 6.59 -8.27
CA TRP A 120 17.89 5.64 -7.55
C TRP A 120 17.08 4.73 -8.51
N GLU A 121 16.48 5.33 -9.54
CA GLU A 121 15.64 4.66 -10.55
C GLU A 121 16.32 3.47 -11.22
N THR A 122 17.63 3.57 -11.48
CA THR A 122 18.42 2.55 -12.17
C THR A 122 19.28 1.72 -11.21
N SER A 123 19.08 1.88 -9.90
CA SER A 123 19.98 1.28 -8.90
C SER A 123 19.58 -0.17 -8.57
N PRO A 124 20.57 -1.08 -8.37
CA PRO A 124 20.31 -2.43 -7.88
C PRO A 124 19.67 -2.47 -6.51
N ILE A 125 19.90 -1.42 -5.70
CA ILE A 125 19.31 -1.28 -4.38
C ILE A 125 17.79 -1.13 -4.51
N ARG A 126 17.32 -0.22 -5.38
CA ARG A 126 15.89 -0.01 -5.64
C ARG A 126 15.22 -1.29 -6.12
N GLU A 127 15.81 -1.92 -7.14
CA GLU A 127 15.31 -3.17 -7.70
C GLU A 127 15.22 -4.25 -6.64
N TYR A 128 16.29 -4.52 -5.89
CA TYR A 128 16.30 -5.55 -4.86
C TYR A 128 15.26 -5.26 -3.75
N LEU A 129 15.19 -4.02 -3.25
CA LEU A 129 14.28 -3.64 -2.18
C LEU A 129 12.81 -3.83 -2.58
N ASN A 130 12.43 -3.42 -3.78
CA ASN A 130 11.04 -3.48 -4.25
C ASN A 130 10.68 -4.79 -4.97
N THR A 131 11.63 -5.72 -5.17
CA THR A 131 11.37 -7.04 -5.75
C THR A 131 11.68 -8.16 -4.76
N SER A 132 12.94 -8.61 -4.71
CA SER A 132 13.39 -9.79 -3.99
C SER A 132 13.18 -9.66 -2.49
N PHE A 133 13.56 -8.52 -1.91
CA PHE A 133 13.36 -8.27 -0.48
C PHE A 133 11.89 -8.10 -0.13
N TYR A 134 11.15 -7.28 -0.89
CA TYR A 134 9.71 -7.08 -0.71
C TYR A 134 8.94 -8.41 -0.70
N ALA A 135 9.23 -9.30 -1.65
CA ALA A 135 8.62 -10.60 -1.75
C ALA A 135 9.01 -11.56 -0.61
N ALA A 136 10.26 -11.51 -0.16
CA ALA A 136 10.80 -12.44 0.83
C ALA A 136 10.50 -12.05 2.28
N ALA A 137 10.50 -10.75 2.59
CA ALA A 137 10.43 -10.25 3.97
C ALA A 137 9.00 -10.08 4.50
N PHE A 138 8.01 -9.90 3.62
CA PHE A 138 6.64 -9.56 3.99
C PHE A 138 5.66 -10.60 3.45
N THR A 139 4.63 -10.92 4.23
CA THR A 139 3.50 -11.76 3.78
C THR A 139 2.62 -11.00 2.78
N PRO A 140 1.74 -11.68 2.02
CA PRO A 140 0.76 -11.01 1.14
C PRO A 140 -0.01 -9.89 1.83
N GLU A 141 -0.60 -10.15 3.00
CA GLU A 141 -1.38 -9.15 3.73
C GLU A 141 -0.49 -7.98 4.21
N GLU A 142 0.75 -8.26 4.62
CA GLU A 142 1.70 -7.22 4.99
C GLU A 142 2.10 -6.34 3.80
N ARG A 143 2.27 -6.93 2.62
CA ARG A 143 2.57 -6.21 1.38
C ARG A 143 1.40 -5.35 0.92
N ASP A 144 0.17 -5.85 1.09
CA ASP A 144 -1.04 -5.12 0.71
C ASP A 144 -1.29 -3.87 1.58
N ALA A 145 -0.87 -3.91 2.84
CA ALA A 145 -0.95 -2.78 3.77
C ALA A 145 0.18 -1.75 3.58
N MET A 146 1.22 -2.07 2.80
CA MET A 146 2.31 -1.14 2.47
C MET A 146 1.86 -0.21 1.34
N VAL A 147 2.12 1.09 1.51
CA VAL A 147 1.76 2.12 0.53
C VAL A 147 2.99 2.72 -0.12
N TYR A 148 2.80 3.29 -1.31
CA TYR A 148 3.88 3.95 -2.05
C TYR A 148 4.46 5.13 -1.29
N ALA A 149 5.72 5.44 -1.60
CA ALA A 149 6.37 6.61 -1.05
C ALA A 149 5.63 7.89 -1.47
N PHE A 150 5.17 8.64 -0.48
CA PHE A 150 4.48 9.90 -0.69
C PHE A 150 5.51 11.04 -0.85
N GLU A 151 5.43 11.77 -1.96
CA GLU A 151 6.29 12.93 -2.25
C GLU A 151 5.47 14.20 -2.32
N TYR A 152 5.62 15.09 -1.33
CA TYR A 152 4.86 16.34 -1.25
C TYR A 152 5.29 17.39 -2.29
N ASP A 153 6.46 17.22 -2.93
CA ASP A 153 7.07 18.18 -3.85
C ASP A 153 7.58 17.57 -5.17
N ALA A 154 7.28 16.30 -5.46
CA ALA A 154 7.57 15.72 -6.76
C ALA A 154 6.36 15.74 -7.67
N TRP A 155 6.61 16.13 -8.92
CA TRP A 155 5.66 16.08 -10.02
C TRP A 155 5.34 14.66 -10.47
N THR A 156 5.88 13.63 -9.79
CA THR A 156 5.61 12.20 -9.99
C THR A 156 5.73 11.49 -8.64
N PRO A 157 4.67 10.82 -8.12
CA PRO A 157 4.77 10.00 -6.91
C PRO A 157 5.70 8.81 -7.14
N SER A 158 6.64 8.54 -6.23
CA SER A 158 7.58 7.43 -6.33
C SER A 158 6.86 6.07 -6.47
N GLN A 159 7.30 5.24 -7.43
CA GLN A 159 6.81 3.86 -7.67
C GLN A 159 7.21 2.85 -6.63
N ASP A 160 7.99 3.28 -5.63
CA ASP A 160 8.54 2.37 -4.66
C ASP A 160 7.73 2.37 -3.36
N LYS A 161 7.45 1.16 -2.87
CA LYS A 161 6.95 0.97 -1.51
C LYS A 161 8.09 0.97 -0.50
N ILE A 162 9.28 0.52 -0.91
CA ILE A 162 10.48 0.46 -0.07
C ILE A 162 11.57 1.34 -0.67
N PHE A 163 12.05 2.30 0.11
CA PHE A 163 13.02 3.31 -0.33
C PHE A 163 14.09 3.56 0.74
N LEU A 164 15.09 4.38 0.43
CA LEU A 164 16.02 4.91 1.43
C LEU A 164 15.62 6.34 1.81
N LEU A 165 15.93 6.75 3.03
CA LEU A 165 15.66 8.12 3.47
C LEU A 165 16.43 9.15 2.65
N ARG A 166 15.81 10.31 2.45
CA ARG A 166 16.40 11.50 1.85
C ARG A 166 17.29 12.25 2.83
N TRP A 167 18.09 13.17 2.31
CA TRP A 167 18.84 14.11 3.15
C TRP A 167 17.89 14.89 4.07
N ARG A 168 16.76 15.34 3.54
CA ARG A 168 15.77 16.14 4.28
C ARG A 168 15.16 15.36 5.43
N ASP A 169 14.83 14.09 5.23
CA ASP A 169 14.24 13.22 6.26
C ASP A 169 15.19 13.09 7.45
N VAL A 170 16.49 12.88 7.19
CA VAL A 170 17.48 12.66 8.25
C VAL A 170 17.89 13.94 8.98
N ILE A 171 17.36 15.10 8.62
CA ILE A 171 17.53 16.36 9.37
C ILE A 171 16.22 16.92 9.93
N ASP A 172 15.10 16.23 9.73
CA ASP A 172 13.81 16.67 10.24
C ASP A 172 13.66 16.36 11.74
N ASN A 173 13.40 17.43 12.51
CA ASN A 173 13.12 17.33 13.94
C ASN A 173 11.82 16.60 14.25
N SER A 174 10.87 16.56 13.31
CA SER A 174 9.62 15.82 13.42
C SER A 174 9.87 14.30 13.48
N TYR A 175 10.89 13.82 12.75
CA TYR A 175 11.36 12.42 12.74
C TYR A 175 12.38 12.12 13.84
N GLY A 176 12.56 13.06 14.77
CA GLY A 176 13.55 12.98 15.86
C GLY A 176 14.95 13.46 15.47
N PHE A 177 15.25 13.56 14.18
CA PHE A 177 16.59 13.89 13.72
C PHE A 177 16.88 15.39 13.74
N THR A 178 18.13 15.77 13.55
CA THR A 178 18.48 17.19 13.41
C THR A 178 19.82 17.38 12.71
N GLU A 179 20.03 18.50 12.04
CA GLU A 179 21.30 18.82 11.37
C GLU A 179 22.50 18.98 12.34
N LYS A 180 22.26 19.22 13.64
CA LYS A 180 23.32 19.63 14.60
C LYS A 180 23.75 18.56 15.60
N ASP A 181 22.99 17.48 15.70
CA ASP A 181 23.11 16.47 16.75
C ASP A 181 22.71 15.11 16.19
N TYR A 182 23.71 14.24 16.11
CA TYR A 182 23.71 13.10 15.21
C TYR A 182 23.35 11.78 15.90
N VAL A 183 23.22 11.81 17.23
CA VAL A 183 23.10 10.60 18.06
C VAL A 183 21.91 9.73 17.65
N GLN A 184 20.77 10.34 17.29
CA GLN A 184 19.57 9.58 16.95
C GLN A 184 19.66 8.86 15.59
N ARG A 185 20.57 9.25 14.70
CA ARG A 185 20.82 8.56 13.42
C ARG A 185 22.19 7.88 13.35
N ALA A 186 22.89 7.81 14.48
CA ALA A 186 24.16 7.13 14.59
C ALA A 186 23.93 5.61 14.70
N TYR A 187 24.76 4.86 13.98
CA TYR A 187 24.72 3.40 13.91
C TYR A 187 26.15 2.83 13.86
N ASP A 188 26.27 1.51 13.87
CA ASP A 188 27.54 0.80 13.85
C ASP A 188 28.28 0.87 12.51
N LYS A 189 27.55 1.08 11.42
CA LYS A 189 28.09 1.28 10.07
C LYS A 189 27.55 2.55 9.43
N ASP A 190 28.34 3.09 8.52
CA ASP A 190 27.90 4.12 7.59
C ASP A 190 26.77 3.53 6.71
N TRP A 191 25.75 4.33 6.38
CA TRP A 191 24.56 3.85 5.64
C TRP A 191 24.08 4.82 4.57
N TRP A 192 23.53 4.26 3.48
CA TRP A 192 23.13 5.02 2.28
C TRP A 192 21.88 5.88 2.50
N LEU A 193 21.88 7.08 1.90
CA LEU A 193 20.67 7.89 1.67
C LEU A 193 20.30 7.86 0.20
N LEU A 194 19.04 8.20 -0.09
CA LEU A 194 18.57 8.44 -1.45
C LEU A 194 19.43 9.53 -2.11
N PRO A 195 19.99 9.30 -3.31
CA PRO A 195 20.71 10.32 -4.06
C PRO A 195 19.76 11.44 -4.48
N GLU A 196 20.16 12.69 -4.29
CA GLU A 196 19.41 13.88 -4.71
C GLU A 196 20.21 14.65 -5.78
N GLY A 197 19.64 14.77 -6.99
CA GLY A 197 20.22 15.55 -8.11
C GLY A 197 21.42 14.90 -8.81
N ASP A 198 21.98 15.63 -9.79
CA ASP A 198 22.85 15.05 -10.84
C ASP A 198 24.29 14.69 -10.41
N SER A 199 24.71 14.87 -9.15
CA SER A 199 26.15 14.75 -8.82
C SER A 199 26.51 14.46 -7.36
N LEU A 200 25.59 14.02 -6.49
CA LEU A 200 25.89 13.82 -5.07
C LEU A 200 25.40 12.49 -4.53
N TYR A 201 26.36 11.63 -4.17
CA TYR A 201 26.07 10.55 -3.23
C TYR A 201 26.04 11.11 -1.82
N VAL A 202 24.98 10.79 -1.10
CA VAL A 202 24.80 11.20 0.29
C VAL A 202 24.71 9.95 1.15
N TYR A 203 25.43 9.94 2.26
CA TYR A 203 25.35 8.87 3.24
C TYR A 203 25.44 9.44 4.65
N VAL A 204 25.06 8.64 5.62
CA VAL A 204 25.23 8.96 7.04
C VAL A 204 26.39 8.13 7.56
N ALA A 205 27.46 8.79 7.99
CA ALA A 205 28.56 8.13 8.68
C ALA A 205 28.06 7.48 9.97
N SER A 206 28.73 6.43 10.46
CA SER A 206 28.40 5.70 11.70
C SER A 206 28.19 6.63 12.91
N GLY A 207 28.93 7.74 13.01
CA GLY A 207 28.71 8.79 14.02
C GLY A 207 27.45 9.65 13.84
N GLY A 208 26.65 9.38 12.82
CA GLY A 208 25.42 10.06 12.40
C GLY A 208 25.64 11.33 11.56
N LEU A 209 26.88 11.71 11.23
CA LEU A 209 27.15 12.88 10.38
C LEU A 209 26.74 12.58 8.94
N VAL A 210 26.01 13.49 8.30
CA VAL A 210 25.72 13.36 6.87
C VAL A 210 26.95 13.80 6.08
N MET A 211 27.30 13.01 5.07
CA MET A 211 28.46 13.19 4.22
C MET A 211 28.02 13.23 2.76
N GLU A 212 28.58 14.16 1.99
CA GLU A 212 28.44 14.26 0.54
C GLU A 212 29.74 13.84 -0.14
N VAL A 213 29.65 13.06 -1.22
CA VAL A 213 30.81 12.64 -2.02
C VAL A 213 30.63 13.05 -3.47
N ARG A 214 31.65 13.71 -4.03
CA ARG A 214 31.65 14.25 -5.39
C ARG A 214 32.61 13.55 -6.38
N ASP A 215 33.71 12.92 -5.94
CA ASP A 215 34.79 12.59 -6.92
C ASP A 215 35.69 11.33 -6.71
N GLU A 216 35.59 10.52 -5.64
CA GLU A 216 36.55 9.40 -5.47
C GLU A 216 35.90 8.13 -4.87
N MET A 217 35.33 7.29 -5.75
CA MET A 217 34.49 6.14 -5.39
C MET A 217 35.22 4.87 -4.92
N LYS A 218 36.56 4.75 -4.98
CA LYS A 218 37.22 3.44 -4.78
C LYS A 218 37.37 2.96 -3.32
N GLU A 219 37.16 3.81 -2.31
CA GLU A 219 37.36 3.44 -0.88
C GLU A 219 36.09 3.46 -0.02
N TYR A 220 34.91 3.78 -0.58
CA TYR A 220 33.71 4.08 0.23
C TYR A 220 32.44 3.27 -0.12
N LEU A 221 32.55 2.18 -0.88
CA LEU A 221 31.39 1.54 -1.54
C LEU A 221 30.52 0.63 -0.69
N GLU A 222 31.02 0.11 0.42
CA GLU A 222 30.22 -0.76 1.31
C GLU A 222 29.58 0.11 2.40
N LYS A 223 28.30 0.39 2.23
CA LYS A 223 27.47 1.06 3.23
C LYS A 223 26.27 0.16 3.52
N ALA A 224 25.87 0.15 4.78
CA ALA A 224 24.67 -0.54 5.21
C ALA A 224 23.42 0.05 4.52
N LEU A 225 22.47 -0.82 4.15
CA LEU A 225 21.13 -0.38 3.78
C LEU A 225 20.28 -0.12 5.02
N ARG A 226 19.44 0.91 4.92
CA ARG A 226 18.39 1.22 5.91
C ARG A 226 17.11 1.57 5.16
N PRO A 227 16.38 0.55 4.70
CA PRO A 227 15.12 0.78 4.03
C PRO A 227 14.13 1.47 4.96
N ALA A 228 13.22 2.18 4.33
CA ALA A 228 12.10 2.86 4.91
C ALA A 228 10.88 2.63 4.02
N PHE A 229 9.69 2.64 4.63
CA PHE A 229 8.42 2.49 3.92
C PHE A 229 7.28 3.05 4.75
N TYR A 230 6.12 3.16 4.12
CA TYR A 230 4.88 3.59 4.76
C TYR A 230 3.91 2.42 4.89
N VAL A 231 3.17 2.38 5.99
CA VAL A 231 2.05 1.46 6.21
C VAL A 231 0.77 2.26 6.37
N ASP A 232 -0.30 1.78 5.74
CA ASP A 232 -1.63 2.31 5.92
C ASP A 232 -2.13 2.01 7.36
N PRO A 233 -2.36 3.03 8.21
CA PRO A 233 -2.87 2.82 9.56
C PRO A 233 -4.27 2.18 9.58
N ASP A 234 -5.04 2.32 8.51
CA ASP A 234 -6.39 1.80 8.36
C ASP A 234 -6.41 0.27 8.16
N CYS A 235 -5.28 -0.31 7.78
CA CYS A 235 -5.07 -1.77 7.74
C CYS A 235 -4.75 -2.38 9.11
N ILE A 236 -4.52 -1.57 10.16
CA ILE A 236 -4.20 -2.07 11.51
C ILE A 236 -5.46 -2.12 12.37
N VAL A 237 -5.90 -3.32 12.73
CA VAL A 237 -7.02 -3.49 13.67
C VAL A 237 -6.56 -3.18 15.10
N PHE A 238 -5.45 -3.80 15.51
CA PHE A 238 -4.88 -3.60 16.84
C PHE A 238 -3.35 -3.53 16.83
N LEU A 239 -2.81 -2.89 17.86
CA LEU A 239 -1.41 -3.03 18.25
C LEU A 239 -1.29 -3.72 19.58
N ARG A 240 -0.35 -4.65 19.66
CA ARG A 240 0.04 -5.34 20.91
C ARG A 240 1.46 -4.99 21.30
N ASP A 241 1.68 -4.70 22.57
CA ASP A 241 3.05 -4.53 23.09
C ASP A 241 3.77 -5.89 23.03
N VAL A 242 5.03 -5.91 22.59
CA VAL A 242 5.81 -7.15 22.41
C VAL A 242 5.97 -7.95 23.72
N SER A 243 5.88 -7.29 24.88
CA SER A 243 5.93 -7.95 26.18
C SER A 243 4.63 -8.65 26.59
N SER A 244 3.53 -8.41 25.86
CA SER A 244 2.23 -9.01 26.13
C SER A 244 2.23 -10.49 25.75
N ALA A 245 1.88 -11.35 26.71
CA ALA A 245 1.63 -12.77 26.44
C ALA A 245 0.44 -12.91 25.47
N TRP A 246 0.61 -13.68 24.39
CA TRP A 246 -0.36 -13.81 23.29
C TRP A 246 -0.93 -15.23 23.11
N ASP A 247 -0.69 -16.09 24.09
CA ASP A 247 -1.20 -17.45 24.23
C ASP A 247 -2.52 -17.44 25.02
N PHE A 248 -3.60 -17.05 24.36
CA PHE A 248 -4.93 -17.05 24.96
C PHE A 248 -5.63 -18.38 24.67
N GLU A 249 -5.99 -19.10 25.73
CA GLU A 249 -6.93 -20.21 25.63
C GLU A 249 -8.36 -19.66 25.46
N PRO A 250 -9.20 -20.31 24.64
CA PRO A 250 -10.61 -19.94 24.51
C PRO A 250 -11.33 -19.91 25.86
N SER A 251 -12.01 -18.80 26.16
CA SER A 251 -12.69 -18.55 27.42
C SER A 251 -13.85 -17.57 27.23
N PRO A 252 -14.99 -17.77 27.92
CA PRO A 252 -16.07 -16.78 27.94
C PRO A 252 -15.73 -15.54 28.78
N VAL A 253 -14.70 -15.59 29.62
CA VAL A 253 -14.25 -14.46 30.46
C VAL A 253 -13.12 -13.72 29.77
N LEU A 254 -13.30 -12.42 29.55
CA LEU A 254 -12.30 -11.55 28.93
C LEU A 254 -11.24 -11.10 29.95
N LEU A 255 -10.02 -10.91 29.47
CA LEU A 255 -8.90 -10.44 30.27
C LEU A 255 -8.80 -8.92 30.24
N ASP A 256 -8.53 -8.33 31.41
CA ASP A 256 -8.30 -6.89 31.55
C ASP A 256 -6.97 -6.50 30.88
N THR A 257 -7.02 -5.51 29.99
CA THR A 257 -5.86 -5.01 29.25
C THR A 257 -5.19 -3.80 29.91
N ARG A 258 -5.76 -3.27 31.00
CA ARG A 258 -5.21 -2.08 31.68
C ARG A 258 -3.87 -2.39 32.34
N MET A 259 -2.92 -1.49 32.12
CA MET A 259 -1.52 -1.64 32.54
C MET A 259 -1.36 -1.79 34.06
N GLU A 260 -0.63 -2.83 34.48
CA GLU A 260 -0.01 -2.95 35.80
C GLU A 260 1.52 -2.68 35.75
N SER A 261 2.13 -2.66 34.56
CA SER A 261 3.56 -2.42 34.32
C SER A 261 3.79 -1.42 33.17
N GLU A 262 4.98 -0.82 33.10
CA GLU A 262 5.37 0.10 32.01
C GLU A 262 5.39 -0.62 30.64
N ARG A 263 4.99 0.10 29.59
CA ARG A 263 5.05 -0.37 28.19
C ARG A 263 6.49 -0.37 27.69
N THR A 264 6.80 -1.27 26.78
CA THR A 264 8.15 -1.37 26.19
C THR A 264 8.40 -0.32 25.12
N GLY A 265 7.33 0.18 24.48
CA GLY A 265 7.44 1.02 23.28
C GLY A 265 7.76 0.21 22.02
N GLU A 266 7.64 -1.12 22.07
CA GLU A 266 7.77 -2.01 20.91
C GLU A 266 6.43 -2.68 20.62
N TRP A 267 5.94 -2.48 19.40
CA TRP A 267 4.61 -2.90 18.96
C TRP A 267 4.68 -4.02 17.95
N VAL A 268 3.64 -4.86 17.93
CA VAL A 268 3.38 -5.82 16.85
C VAL A 268 1.95 -5.57 16.35
N PRO A 269 1.68 -5.55 15.04
CA PRO A 269 0.34 -5.31 14.53
C PRO A 269 -0.50 -6.58 14.46
N VAL A 270 -1.82 -6.36 14.55
CA VAL A 270 -2.85 -7.26 14.06
C VAL A 270 -3.45 -6.58 12.82
N LEU A 271 -3.18 -7.13 11.64
CA LEU A 271 -3.61 -6.58 10.36
C LEU A 271 -5.02 -7.06 10.00
N SER A 272 -5.77 -6.18 9.34
CA SER A 272 -7.08 -6.46 8.78
C SER A 272 -6.90 -7.35 7.54
N SER A 273 -7.56 -8.49 7.44
CA SER A 273 -7.35 -9.46 6.34
C SER A 273 -8.66 -9.96 5.75
N GLU A 274 -8.79 -9.94 4.42
CA GLU A 274 -9.99 -10.41 3.71
C GLU A 274 -10.24 -11.91 3.90
N ALA A 275 -9.21 -12.71 4.22
CA ALA A 275 -9.38 -14.12 4.60
C ALA A 275 -10.17 -14.28 5.92
N GLN A 276 -10.29 -13.22 6.71
CA GLN A 276 -10.94 -13.23 8.02
C GLN A 276 -12.33 -12.63 7.89
N HIS A 277 -13.34 -13.43 8.24
CA HIS A 277 -14.72 -12.98 8.27
C HIS A 277 -15.56 -13.74 9.30
N VAL A 278 -16.65 -13.11 9.74
CA VAL A 278 -17.72 -13.74 10.52
C VAL A 278 -19.02 -12.94 10.41
N GLU A 279 -20.13 -13.64 10.25
CA GLU A 279 -21.47 -13.05 10.31
C GLU A 279 -22.07 -13.25 11.71
N ILE A 280 -22.52 -12.16 12.31
CA ILE A 280 -23.17 -12.18 13.63
C ILE A 280 -24.69 -12.26 13.43
N GLY A 281 -25.28 -13.27 14.07
CA GLY A 281 -26.72 -13.48 14.12
C GLY A 281 -27.34 -12.86 15.37
N THR A 282 -28.10 -13.67 16.11
CA THR A 282 -28.83 -13.22 17.30
C THR A 282 -27.87 -12.90 18.45
N VAL A 283 -28.07 -11.74 19.08
CA VAL A 283 -27.37 -11.31 20.30
C VAL A 283 -28.36 -11.19 21.44
N GLU A 284 -28.17 -11.98 22.51
CA GLU A 284 -29.02 -12.00 23.68
C GLU A 284 -28.22 -11.66 24.95
N LEU A 285 -28.69 -10.70 25.74
CA LEU A 285 -28.05 -10.32 27.00
C LEU A 285 -28.94 -10.72 28.19
N GLU A 286 -28.47 -11.69 28.98
CA GLU A 286 -29.12 -12.12 30.22
C GLU A 286 -28.25 -11.76 31.43
N GLY A 287 -28.60 -10.67 32.11
CA GLY A 287 -27.80 -10.14 33.21
C GLY A 287 -26.46 -9.61 32.71
N ASP A 288 -25.39 -10.36 33.00
CA ASP A 288 -24.01 -10.06 32.58
C ASP A 288 -23.46 -11.09 31.58
N VAL A 289 -24.29 -12.03 31.12
CA VAL A 289 -23.90 -13.03 30.12
C VAL A 289 -24.50 -12.64 28.78
N CYS A 290 -23.64 -12.39 27.79
CA CYS A 290 -24.01 -12.14 26.41
C CYS A 290 -23.85 -13.44 25.60
N THR A 291 -24.93 -13.91 24.98
CA THR A 291 -24.93 -15.08 24.09
C THR A 291 -25.06 -14.59 22.65
N ILE A 292 -24.18 -15.06 21.78
CA ILE A 292 -24.07 -14.57 20.40
C ILE A 292 -24.05 -15.77 19.46
N SER A 293 -25.00 -15.86 18.54
CA SER A 293 -24.92 -16.81 17.43
C SER A 293 -24.08 -16.24 16.30
N TYR A 294 -23.32 -17.09 15.62
CA TYR A 294 -22.51 -16.70 14.47
C TYR A 294 -22.69 -17.69 13.32
N HIS A 295 -22.48 -17.19 12.11
CA HIS A 295 -22.51 -17.92 10.85
C HIS A 295 -21.32 -17.49 9.99
N ASN A 296 -21.02 -18.30 8.98
CA ASN A 296 -19.98 -18.00 7.99
C ASN A 296 -18.65 -17.50 8.63
N ALA A 297 -18.25 -18.04 9.77
CA ALA A 297 -16.97 -17.70 10.37
C ALA A 297 -15.84 -18.38 9.59
N SER A 298 -14.72 -17.66 9.38
CA SER A 298 -13.49 -18.28 8.88
C SER A 298 -13.14 -19.50 9.73
N VAL A 299 -12.72 -20.57 9.06
CA VAL A 299 -12.36 -21.84 9.71
C VAL A 299 -10.92 -22.22 9.36
N GLY A 300 -10.20 -22.85 10.28
CA GLY A 300 -8.87 -23.35 9.98
C GLY A 300 -8.01 -23.63 11.20
N VAL A 301 -6.74 -23.95 10.93
CA VAL A 301 -5.72 -24.06 11.98
C VAL A 301 -5.49 -22.68 12.59
N ASN A 302 -5.39 -22.62 13.92
CA ASN A 302 -5.19 -21.37 14.66
C ASN A 302 -6.22 -20.27 14.33
N GLN A 303 -7.44 -20.66 13.98
CA GLN A 303 -8.53 -19.73 13.70
C GLN A 303 -9.40 -19.56 14.94
N TYR A 304 -9.72 -18.32 15.30
CA TYR A 304 -10.47 -18.00 16.52
C TYR A 304 -11.57 -16.99 16.27
N LEU A 305 -12.64 -17.11 17.05
CA LEU A 305 -13.60 -16.04 17.26
C LEU A 305 -13.24 -15.33 18.55
N SER A 306 -13.08 -14.01 18.48
CA SER A 306 -12.55 -13.21 19.57
C SER A 306 -13.41 -12.01 19.88
N ALA A 307 -13.17 -11.45 21.06
CA ALA A 307 -13.92 -10.33 21.57
C ALA A 307 -13.02 -9.26 22.17
N VAL A 308 -13.44 -8.02 21.99
CA VAL A 308 -12.84 -6.85 22.63
C VAL A 308 -13.91 -5.98 23.27
N VAL A 309 -13.61 -5.41 24.43
CA VAL A 309 -14.42 -4.35 25.04
C VAL A 309 -13.67 -3.05 24.95
N THR A 310 -14.29 -2.05 24.36
CA THR A 310 -13.75 -0.70 24.27
C THR A 310 -14.59 0.28 25.07
N ASP A 311 -13.95 1.34 25.56
CA ASP A 311 -14.69 2.44 26.16
C ASP A 311 -15.14 3.49 25.12
N ARG A 312 -15.69 4.61 25.61
CA ARG A 312 -16.20 5.69 24.75
C ARG A 312 -15.11 6.34 23.91
N GLU A 313 -13.86 6.28 24.34
CA GLU A 313 -12.69 6.82 23.64
C GLU A 313 -12.05 5.75 22.75
N LYS A 314 -12.76 4.64 22.46
CA LYS A 314 -12.28 3.48 21.71
C LYS A 314 -11.03 2.82 22.32
N THR A 315 -10.68 3.14 23.56
CA THR A 315 -9.57 2.49 24.25
C THR A 315 -9.97 1.07 24.64
N VAL A 316 -9.14 0.09 24.29
CA VAL A 316 -9.35 -1.31 24.65
C VAL A 316 -9.21 -1.50 26.16
N ARG A 317 -10.23 -2.12 26.77
CA ARG A 317 -10.30 -2.42 28.20
C ARG A 317 -10.24 -3.91 28.51
N TYR A 318 -10.82 -4.73 27.64
CA TYR A 318 -10.78 -6.18 27.78
C TYR A 318 -10.61 -6.85 26.42
N TYR A 319 -9.96 -8.01 26.40
CA TYR A 319 -9.79 -8.84 25.21
C TYR A 319 -9.84 -10.32 25.59
N GLY A 320 -10.32 -11.17 24.68
CA GLY A 320 -10.20 -12.63 24.84
C GLY A 320 -10.64 -13.39 23.59
N ARG A 321 -10.07 -14.59 23.42
CA ARG A 321 -10.52 -15.58 22.45
C ARG A 321 -11.71 -16.33 23.04
N LEU A 322 -12.82 -16.37 22.33
CA LEU A 322 -14.06 -16.99 22.80
C LEU A 322 -14.14 -18.48 22.41
N ALA A 323 -13.75 -18.78 21.17
CA ALA A 323 -13.78 -20.12 20.62
C ALA A 323 -12.69 -20.29 19.56
N GLN A 324 -12.21 -21.52 19.41
CA GLN A 324 -11.37 -21.91 18.28
C GLN A 324 -12.25 -22.52 17.19
N ILE A 325 -12.13 -22.02 15.97
CA ILE A 325 -12.99 -22.35 14.84
C ILE A 325 -12.23 -23.23 13.85
N ASN A 326 -12.09 -24.51 14.18
CA ASN A 326 -11.31 -25.43 13.34
C ASN A 326 -12.04 -25.89 12.06
N SER A 327 -13.37 -26.06 12.13
CA SER A 327 -14.16 -26.60 11.00
C SER A 327 -15.64 -26.23 11.01
N GLN A 328 -16.17 -25.70 12.12
CA GLN A 328 -17.59 -25.33 12.25
C GLN A 328 -17.74 -23.82 12.11
N SER A 329 -18.13 -23.37 10.91
CA SER A 329 -18.33 -21.95 10.58
C SER A 329 -19.59 -21.34 11.20
N GLU A 330 -20.41 -22.13 11.88
CA GLU A 330 -21.60 -21.66 12.58
C GLU A 330 -21.66 -22.20 14.02
N GLY A 331 -22.29 -21.44 14.91
CA GLY A 331 -22.43 -21.85 16.30
C GLY A 331 -22.91 -20.75 17.23
N THR A 332 -22.57 -20.90 18.50
CA THR A 332 -22.90 -19.93 19.55
C THR A 332 -21.74 -19.81 20.51
N VAL A 333 -21.40 -18.57 20.85
CA VAL A 333 -20.42 -18.25 21.89
C VAL A 333 -21.08 -17.46 23.01
N THR A 334 -20.44 -17.47 24.18
CA THR A 334 -20.86 -16.68 25.32
C THR A 334 -19.73 -15.78 25.78
N VAL A 335 -20.08 -14.56 26.18
CA VAL A 335 -19.18 -13.59 26.77
C VAL A 335 -19.72 -13.20 28.13
N GLN A 336 -18.95 -13.46 29.18
CA GLN A 336 -19.20 -12.93 30.51
C GLN A 336 -18.69 -11.49 30.56
N LEU A 337 -19.61 -10.54 30.62
CA LEU A 337 -19.26 -9.13 30.79
C LEU A 337 -18.53 -8.94 32.13
N PRO A 338 -17.42 -8.18 32.15
CA PRO A 338 -16.72 -7.86 33.39
C PRO A 338 -17.63 -7.08 34.35
N ASP A 339 -17.47 -7.27 35.66
CA ASP A 339 -18.23 -6.53 36.69
C ASP A 339 -18.12 -5.00 36.54
N SER A 340 -17.00 -4.52 35.96
CA SER A 340 -16.75 -3.09 35.72
C SER A 340 -17.34 -2.55 34.42
N TYR A 341 -18.03 -3.39 33.63
CA TYR A 341 -18.57 -3.04 32.33
C TYR A 341 -19.61 -1.92 32.42
N LYS A 342 -19.42 -0.86 31.63
CA LYS A 342 -20.22 0.38 31.70
C LYS A 342 -21.18 0.51 30.54
N LYS A 343 -22.25 1.29 30.73
CA LYS A 343 -23.21 1.62 29.66
C LYS A 343 -22.60 2.40 28.49
N SER A 344 -21.46 3.05 28.70
CA SER A 344 -20.76 3.83 27.67
C SER A 344 -19.67 3.03 26.95
N TRP A 345 -19.59 1.71 27.20
CA TRP A 345 -18.62 0.81 26.59
C TRP A 345 -19.31 -0.03 25.50
N SER A 346 -18.54 -0.59 24.58
CA SER A 346 -19.05 -1.52 23.58
C SER A 346 -18.36 -2.87 23.68
N LEU A 347 -19.10 -3.93 23.36
CA LEU A 347 -18.55 -5.27 23.11
C LEU A 347 -18.51 -5.48 21.61
N GLN A 348 -17.35 -5.90 21.10
CA GLN A 348 -17.12 -6.15 19.68
C GLN A 348 -16.60 -7.57 19.48
N ILE A 349 -16.96 -8.17 18.33
CA ILE A 349 -16.58 -9.53 17.94
C ILE A 349 -15.89 -9.48 16.58
N PHE A 350 -14.91 -10.36 16.38
CA PHE A 350 -14.19 -10.52 15.12
C PHE A 350 -13.58 -11.91 15.00
N SER A 351 -13.23 -12.29 13.78
CA SER A 351 -12.45 -13.47 13.45
C SER A 351 -10.96 -13.11 13.50
N GLU A 352 -10.12 -13.96 14.07
CA GLU A 352 -8.66 -13.76 14.05
C GLU A 352 -7.87 -15.06 13.82
N ARG A 353 -6.75 -14.91 13.12
CA ARG A 353 -5.72 -15.91 12.90
C ARG A 353 -4.37 -15.39 13.41
N PRO A 354 -3.94 -15.80 14.61
CA PRO A 354 -2.60 -15.51 15.10
C PRO A 354 -1.55 -16.26 14.28
N GLU A 355 -0.54 -15.56 13.75
CA GLU A 355 0.55 -16.18 13.00
C GLU A 355 1.70 -16.58 13.92
N GLU A 356 2.24 -17.79 13.70
CA GLU A 356 3.42 -18.30 14.39
C GLU A 356 4.67 -18.00 13.56
N GLY A 357 5.40 -16.92 13.86
CA GLY A 357 6.68 -16.62 13.20
C GLY A 357 6.99 -15.12 13.09
N THR A 358 6.42 -14.47 12.07
CA THR A 358 6.59 -13.02 11.78
C THR A 358 6.07 -12.10 12.88
N LYS A 359 5.33 -12.68 13.84
CA LYS A 359 4.62 -12.05 14.96
C LYS A 359 3.36 -11.28 14.54
N THR A 360 3.23 -10.81 13.30
CA THR A 360 2.00 -10.18 12.80
C THR A 360 0.83 -11.16 12.87
N SER A 361 -0.32 -10.73 13.38
CA SER A 361 -1.54 -11.56 13.36
C SER A 361 -2.55 -10.96 12.39
N TYR A 362 -3.57 -11.73 12.00
CA TYR A 362 -4.58 -11.30 11.04
C TYR A 362 -5.97 -11.35 11.66
N ALA A 363 -6.83 -10.39 11.36
CA ALA A 363 -8.19 -10.32 11.88
C ALA A 363 -9.15 -9.69 10.87
N SER A 364 -10.45 -9.92 11.08
CA SER A 364 -11.50 -9.16 10.42
C SER A 364 -11.78 -7.85 11.17
N GLU A 365 -12.49 -6.90 10.56
CA GLU A 365 -12.88 -5.66 11.23
C GLU A 365 -13.85 -5.94 12.40
N PRO A 366 -13.57 -5.48 13.63
CA PRO A 366 -14.43 -5.70 14.78
C PRO A 366 -15.83 -5.10 14.62
N VAL A 367 -16.86 -5.94 14.78
CA VAL A 367 -18.26 -5.52 14.73
C VAL A 367 -18.85 -5.36 16.12
N VAL A 368 -19.56 -4.26 16.36
CA VAL A 368 -20.18 -3.94 17.65
C VAL A 368 -21.43 -4.80 17.85
N VAL A 369 -21.40 -5.72 18.81
CA VAL A 369 -22.55 -6.59 19.13
C VAL A 369 -23.37 -6.06 20.32
N LEU A 370 -22.73 -5.30 21.22
CA LEU A 370 -23.41 -4.56 22.29
C LEU A 370 -22.97 -3.10 22.31
N GLU A 371 -23.94 -2.18 22.31
CA GLU A 371 -23.74 -0.79 22.70
C GLU A 371 -24.19 -0.58 24.14
N GLY A 372 -23.23 -0.47 25.06
CA GLY A 372 -23.52 -0.58 26.47
C GLY A 372 -24.15 -1.93 26.77
N ARG A 373 -25.39 -1.93 27.26
CA ARG A 373 -26.16 -3.16 27.57
C ARG A 373 -27.33 -3.38 26.61
N ALA A 374 -27.26 -2.79 25.42
CA ALA A 374 -28.25 -3.00 24.37
C ALA A 374 -27.64 -3.87 23.26
N PRO A 375 -28.24 -5.03 22.97
CA PRO A 375 -27.93 -5.80 21.76
C PRO A 375 -28.17 -4.99 20.50
N VAL A 376 -27.25 -5.11 19.55
CA VAL A 376 -27.49 -4.68 18.16
C VAL A 376 -28.40 -5.71 17.51
N MET A 377 -29.48 -5.23 16.88
CA MET A 377 -30.59 -6.08 16.41
C MET A 377 -30.47 -6.50 14.94
N GLU A 378 -29.54 -5.91 14.20
CA GLU A 378 -29.33 -6.19 12.78
C GLU A 378 -28.17 -7.18 12.62
N PRO A 379 -28.22 -8.08 11.62
CA PRO A 379 -27.08 -8.92 11.27
C PRO A 379 -25.87 -8.04 10.94
N LEU A 380 -24.70 -8.43 11.45
CA LEU A 380 -23.45 -7.70 11.23
C LEU A 380 -22.47 -8.60 10.50
N VAL A 381 -21.81 -8.05 9.49
CA VAL A 381 -20.75 -8.75 8.76
C VAL A 381 -19.43 -8.13 9.16
N SER A 382 -18.53 -8.97 9.66
CA SER A 382 -17.15 -8.63 9.99
C SER A 382 -16.28 -9.17 8.87
N GLU A 383 -15.63 -8.30 8.10
CA GLU A 383 -14.73 -8.64 6.99
C GLU A 383 -13.45 -7.83 7.17
N GLY A 384 -12.30 -8.36 6.76
CA GLY A 384 -11.05 -7.60 6.77
C GLY A 384 -10.77 -6.92 5.42
N ARG A 385 -9.58 -6.32 5.30
CA ARG A 385 -9.20 -5.44 4.16
C ARG A 385 -8.00 -5.90 3.33
N CYS A 386 -6.97 -6.47 3.96
CA CYS A 386 -5.75 -6.81 3.22
C CYS A 386 -5.88 -8.16 2.53
N ASP A 387 -5.50 -8.18 1.26
CA ASP A 387 -5.60 -9.38 0.41
C ASP A 387 -4.55 -10.44 0.84
N PRO A 388 -4.98 -11.64 1.30
CA PRO A 388 -4.10 -12.75 1.64
C PRO A 388 -3.43 -13.42 0.43
N GLU A 389 -3.86 -13.09 -0.78
CA GLU A 389 -3.32 -13.59 -2.04
C GLU A 389 -2.54 -12.50 -2.79
N GLN A 390 -2.32 -11.33 -2.18
CA GLN A 390 -1.48 -10.26 -2.73
C GLN A 390 -0.12 -10.84 -3.16
N GLU A 391 0.22 -10.69 -4.43
CA GLU A 391 1.54 -11.03 -4.93
C GLU A 391 2.42 -9.79 -5.04
N PRO A 392 3.76 -9.95 -4.96
CA PRO A 392 4.69 -8.84 -5.17
C PRO A 392 4.38 -8.10 -6.46
N GLU A 393 4.27 -6.77 -6.36
CA GLU A 393 4.00 -5.91 -7.51
C GLU A 393 5.25 -5.79 -8.40
N PRO A 394 5.08 -5.60 -9.72
CA PRO A 394 6.21 -5.33 -10.59
C PRO A 394 6.87 -3.98 -10.23
N LEU A 395 8.18 -3.91 -10.41
CA LEU A 395 9.00 -2.76 -9.99
C LEU A 395 8.57 -1.41 -10.61
N ASN A 396 8.00 -1.44 -11.82
CA ASN A 396 7.59 -0.24 -12.55
C ASN A 396 6.10 -0.32 -12.90
N MET A 397 5.25 -0.46 -11.87
CA MET A 397 3.80 -0.53 -12.05
C MET A 397 3.21 0.86 -12.37
N ILE A 398 2.41 0.94 -13.41
CA ILE A 398 1.82 2.14 -14.01
C ILE A 398 0.35 2.29 -13.61
N ILE A 399 -0.46 1.24 -13.78
CA ILE A 399 -1.89 1.22 -13.50
C ILE A 399 -2.17 0.26 -12.36
N SER A 400 -2.00 -1.04 -12.61
CA SER A 400 -2.26 -2.11 -11.65
C SER A 400 -1.68 -3.43 -12.17
N ARG A 401 -1.42 -4.38 -11.28
CA ARG A 401 -1.00 -5.75 -11.64
C ARG A 401 -1.96 -6.42 -12.64
N GLY A 402 -3.26 -6.10 -12.55
CA GLY A 402 -4.28 -6.68 -13.42
C GLY A 402 -4.25 -6.12 -14.84
N TYR A 403 -3.70 -4.93 -15.07
CA TYR A 403 -3.80 -4.21 -16.35
C TYR A 403 -2.43 -3.91 -16.99
N ASP A 404 -1.39 -3.72 -16.20
CA ASP A 404 -0.04 -3.41 -16.67
C ASP A 404 0.56 -4.44 -17.64
N PRO A 405 0.38 -5.77 -17.44
CA PRO A 405 0.93 -6.74 -18.39
C PRO A 405 0.44 -6.54 -19.83
N PHE A 406 -0.74 -5.94 -20.00
CA PHE A 406 -1.32 -5.66 -21.32
C PHE A 406 -0.74 -4.39 -21.96
N LEU A 407 -0.10 -3.51 -21.18
CA LEU A 407 0.61 -2.33 -21.71
C LEU A 407 1.84 -2.74 -22.52
N ASP A 408 2.47 -3.87 -22.20
CA ASP A 408 3.62 -4.41 -22.93
C ASP A 408 3.22 -5.26 -24.15
N TRP A 409 1.91 -5.46 -24.40
CA TRP A 409 1.44 -6.27 -25.52
C TRP A 409 1.70 -5.60 -26.87
N TYR A 410 2.07 -6.42 -27.86
CA TYR A 410 2.06 -6.05 -29.27
C TYR A 410 0.74 -6.48 -29.91
N ALA A 411 0.47 -6.01 -31.13
CA ALA A 411 -0.74 -6.36 -31.87
C ALA A 411 -0.94 -7.88 -32.03
N GLU A 412 0.15 -8.64 -32.23
CA GLU A 412 0.09 -10.12 -32.32
C GLU A 412 -0.42 -10.77 -31.02
N ASP A 413 -0.04 -10.24 -29.86
CA ASP A 413 -0.52 -10.75 -28.56
C ASP A 413 -2.03 -10.54 -28.43
N TYR A 414 -2.50 -9.33 -28.76
CA TYR A 414 -3.90 -8.96 -28.69
C TYR A 414 -4.79 -9.71 -29.70
N GLU A 415 -4.29 -9.97 -30.91
CA GLU A 415 -5.01 -10.77 -31.91
C GLU A 415 -5.24 -12.22 -31.48
N ASN A 416 -4.25 -12.80 -30.81
CA ASN A 416 -4.27 -14.20 -30.36
C ASN A 416 -4.94 -14.41 -28.99
N ALA A 417 -5.24 -13.33 -28.27
CA ALA A 417 -5.82 -13.34 -26.94
C ALA A 417 -7.30 -13.80 -26.92
N SER A 418 -7.73 -14.33 -25.77
CA SER A 418 -9.13 -14.61 -25.48
C SER A 418 -9.95 -13.33 -25.32
N GLU A 419 -11.28 -13.42 -25.43
CA GLU A 419 -12.17 -12.26 -25.28
C GLU A 419 -12.08 -11.61 -23.89
N GLU A 420 -11.80 -12.39 -22.85
CA GLU A 420 -11.56 -11.90 -21.48
C GLU A 420 -10.26 -11.11 -21.38
N GLU A 421 -9.17 -11.64 -21.92
CA GLU A 421 -7.88 -10.94 -21.94
C GLU A 421 -7.91 -9.68 -22.81
N LYS A 422 -8.66 -9.72 -23.92
CA LYS A 422 -8.93 -8.59 -24.79
C LYS A 422 -9.71 -7.48 -24.09
N HIS A 423 -10.67 -7.85 -23.24
CA HIS A 423 -11.40 -6.90 -22.39
C HIS A 423 -10.44 -6.24 -21.41
N TYR A 424 -9.59 -7.02 -20.73
CA TYR A 424 -8.57 -6.46 -19.83
C TYR A 424 -7.54 -5.57 -20.54
N ALA A 425 -7.11 -5.92 -21.75
CA ALA A 425 -6.25 -5.06 -22.56
C ALA A 425 -6.93 -3.73 -22.91
N GLY A 426 -8.24 -3.76 -23.19
CA GLY A 426 -9.01 -2.53 -23.40
C GLY A 426 -9.22 -1.71 -22.13
N THR A 427 -9.44 -2.36 -20.98
CA THR A 427 -9.47 -1.67 -19.69
C THR A 427 -8.09 -1.05 -19.36
N ALA A 428 -6.99 -1.73 -19.68
CA ALA A 428 -5.64 -1.18 -19.53
C ALA A 428 -5.45 0.05 -20.42
N ALA A 429 -5.86 -0.01 -21.69
CA ALA A 429 -5.85 1.15 -22.59
C ALA A 429 -6.74 2.29 -22.09
N LEU A 430 -7.91 2.01 -21.50
CA LEU A 430 -8.79 3.02 -20.92
C LEU A 430 -8.09 3.78 -19.79
N LEU A 431 -7.60 3.01 -18.82
CA LEU A 431 -6.95 3.53 -17.63
C LEU A 431 -5.67 4.28 -18.00
N TYR A 432 -4.87 3.76 -18.94
CA TYR A 432 -3.67 4.46 -19.40
C TYR A 432 -4.00 5.74 -20.17
N THR A 433 -5.08 5.74 -20.96
CA THR A 433 -5.55 6.93 -21.68
C THR A 433 -5.87 8.06 -20.72
N ALA A 434 -6.64 7.78 -19.66
CA ALA A 434 -6.96 8.81 -18.67
C ALA A 434 -5.73 9.29 -17.88
N LEU A 435 -4.72 8.42 -17.63
CA LEU A 435 -3.41 8.87 -17.10
C LEU A 435 -2.67 9.79 -18.07
N CYS A 436 -2.75 9.52 -19.37
CA CYS A 436 -2.08 10.31 -20.40
C CYS A 436 -2.77 11.64 -20.71
N GLN A 437 -4.09 11.76 -20.50
CA GLN A 437 -4.89 12.94 -20.85
C GLN A 437 -4.97 14.01 -19.75
N GLU A 438 -4.59 13.70 -18.51
CA GLU A 438 -4.84 14.55 -17.34
C GLU A 438 -3.67 15.43 -16.89
N ASP A 439 -3.07 16.19 -17.82
CA ASP A 439 -2.35 17.44 -17.49
C ASP A 439 -3.33 18.58 -17.08
N SER A 440 -4.60 18.24 -16.79
CA SER A 440 -5.73 19.14 -16.55
C SER A 440 -6.28 19.13 -15.11
N GLY A 441 -5.44 18.78 -14.13
CA GLY A 441 -5.63 19.20 -12.73
C GLY A 441 -6.82 18.59 -11.97
N LEU A 442 -7.26 17.38 -12.35
CA LEU A 442 -8.27 16.62 -11.60
C LEU A 442 -7.72 15.41 -10.82
N LEU A 443 -6.55 14.89 -11.19
CA LEU A 443 -5.76 13.99 -10.34
C LEU A 443 -4.72 14.79 -9.56
N ILE A 444 -4.73 14.63 -8.23
CA ILE A 444 -3.73 15.24 -7.33
C ILE A 444 -2.43 14.41 -7.30
N GLU A 445 -2.42 13.21 -7.89
CA GLU A 445 -1.33 12.24 -7.83
C GLU A 445 -1.28 11.47 -9.17
N ASP A 446 -0.10 11.26 -9.78
CA ASP A 446 0.07 10.50 -11.04
C ASP A 446 -0.18 8.98 -10.88
N ARG A 447 -1.22 8.59 -10.15
CA ARG A 447 -1.70 7.23 -9.99
C ARG A 447 -3.19 7.22 -9.74
N TYR A 448 -3.80 6.11 -10.11
CA TYR A 448 -5.10 5.75 -9.59
C TYR A 448 -4.98 5.18 -8.17
N THR A 449 -5.85 5.67 -7.28
CA THR A 449 -6.26 4.97 -6.06
C THR A 449 -6.97 3.65 -6.39
N ARG A 450 -7.03 2.70 -5.43
CA ARG A 450 -7.79 1.44 -5.61
C ARG A 450 -9.23 1.70 -6.06
N ASP A 451 -9.87 2.74 -5.53
CA ASP A 451 -11.24 3.12 -5.89
C ASP A 451 -11.36 3.69 -7.31
N GLU A 452 -10.35 4.39 -7.83
CA GLU A 452 -10.36 4.89 -9.20
C GLU A 452 -10.08 3.78 -10.22
N ILE A 453 -9.14 2.87 -9.92
CA ILE A 453 -8.93 1.66 -10.73
C ILE A 453 -10.25 0.87 -10.78
N ARG A 454 -10.90 0.67 -9.64
CA ARG A 454 -12.20 -0.02 -9.58
C ARG A 454 -13.24 0.71 -10.41
N GLN A 455 -13.37 2.03 -10.29
CA GLN A 455 -14.33 2.80 -11.08
C GLN A 455 -14.08 2.71 -12.59
N GLY A 456 -12.83 2.77 -13.03
CA GLY A 456 -12.49 2.60 -14.45
C GLY A 456 -12.74 1.17 -14.94
N ALA A 457 -12.47 0.16 -14.11
CA ALA A 457 -12.81 -1.24 -14.39
C ALA A 457 -14.33 -1.47 -14.46
N ASP A 458 -15.08 -0.95 -13.48
CA ASP A 458 -16.55 -1.00 -13.45
C ASP A 458 -17.13 -0.32 -14.71
N TYR A 459 -16.56 0.82 -15.13
CA TYR A 459 -16.97 1.49 -16.37
C TYR A 459 -16.71 0.61 -17.60
N ALA A 460 -15.54 -0.02 -17.69
CA ALA A 460 -15.21 -0.93 -18.79
C ALA A 460 -16.16 -2.13 -18.83
N ASP A 461 -16.49 -2.72 -17.68
CA ASP A 461 -17.44 -3.82 -17.54
C ASP A 461 -18.88 -3.42 -17.95
N GLU A 462 -19.27 -2.17 -17.66
CA GLU A 462 -20.56 -1.60 -18.10
C GLU A 462 -20.59 -1.25 -19.60
N HIS A 463 -19.43 -0.96 -20.22
CA HIS A 463 -19.27 -0.53 -21.61
C HIS A 463 -18.26 -1.39 -22.41
N PRO A 464 -18.53 -2.70 -22.59
CA PRO A 464 -17.57 -3.62 -23.19
C PRO A 464 -17.33 -3.38 -24.69
N GLU A 465 -18.33 -2.90 -25.43
CA GLU A 465 -18.18 -2.59 -26.87
C GLU A 465 -17.27 -1.38 -27.09
N ASP A 466 -17.41 -0.33 -26.27
CA ASP A 466 -16.58 0.89 -26.33
C ASP A 466 -15.14 0.58 -25.91
N THR A 467 -14.97 -0.20 -24.84
CA THR A 467 -13.66 -0.68 -24.34
C THR A 467 -12.94 -1.48 -25.41
N ARG A 468 -13.67 -2.36 -26.12
CA ARG A 468 -13.15 -3.16 -27.22
C ARG A 468 -12.74 -2.30 -28.41
N ALA A 469 -13.58 -1.36 -28.83
CA ALA A 469 -13.30 -0.49 -29.97
C ALA A 469 -12.04 0.35 -29.75
N MET A 470 -11.86 0.88 -28.54
CA MET A 470 -10.67 1.64 -28.18
C MET A 470 -9.40 0.78 -28.21
N ALA A 471 -9.46 -0.43 -27.66
CA ALA A 471 -8.34 -1.37 -27.73
C ALA A 471 -7.98 -1.71 -29.18
N ASP A 472 -8.97 -1.97 -30.03
CA ASP A 472 -8.77 -2.25 -31.45
C ASP A 472 -8.03 -1.09 -32.16
N VAL A 473 -8.40 0.17 -31.87
CA VAL A 473 -7.73 1.36 -32.43
C VAL A 473 -6.26 1.45 -31.99
N TYR A 474 -5.98 1.28 -30.69
CA TYR A 474 -4.61 1.38 -30.20
C TYR A 474 -3.73 0.22 -30.67
N PHE A 475 -4.24 -1.01 -30.71
CA PHE A 475 -3.47 -2.15 -31.22
C PHE A 475 -3.28 -2.12 -32.74
N ALA A 476 -4.23 -1.56 -33.51
CA ALA A 476 -4.01 -1.29 -34.94
C ALA A 476 -2.88 -0.28 -35.16
N SER A 477 -2.83 0.77 -34.32
CA SER A 477 -1.74 1.74 -34.32
C SER A 477 -0.41 1.11 -33.88
N ALA A 478 -0.46 0.22 -32.89
CA ALA A 478 0.70 -0.53 -32.40
C ALA A 478 1.31 -1.44 -33.49
N ASP A 479 0.46 -2.12 -34.27
CA ASP A 479 0.89 -2.89 -35.44
C ASP A 479 1.57 -2.01 -36.48
N ALA A 480 0.95 -0.88 -36.81
CA ALA A 480 1.47 0.07 -37.79
C ALA A 480 2.85 0.62 -37.40
N TYR A 481 3.10 0.83 -36.10
CA TYR A 481 4.37 1.36 -35.59
C TYR A 481 5.37 0.28 -35.17
N GLY A 482 4.95 -0.98 -35.03
CA GLY A 482 5.77 -2.06 -34.47
C GLY A 482 6.15 -1.82 -33.01
N LEU A 483 5.23 -1.25 -32.23
CA LEU A 483 5.42 -0.84 -30.84
C LEU A 483 4.49 -1.65 -29.91
N SER A 484 4.80 -1.67 -28.62
CA SER A 484 3.85 -2.13 -27.60
C SER A 484 2.67 -1.15 -27.46
N LEU A 485 1.60 -1.57 -26.78
CA LEU A 485 0.45 -0.71 -26.46
C LEU A 485 0.93 0.56 -25.74
N LYS A 486 1.78 0.42 -24.72
CA LYS A 486 2.33 1.54 -23.95
C LYS A 486 3.13 2.49 -24.83
N GLU A 487 4.10 1.99 -25.59
CA GLU A 487 4.95 2.82 -26.45
C GLU A 487 4.12 3.53 -27.52
N THR A 488 3.09 2.87 -28.04
CA THR A 488 2.11 3.46 -28.97
C THR A 488 1.36 4.59 -28.31
N MET A 489 0.82 4.38 -27.12
CA MET A 489 0.08 5.40 -26.38
C MET A 489 1.00 6.55 -25.91
N ASP A 490 2.21 6.29 -25.42
CA ASP A 490 3.20 7.31 -25.07
C ASP A 490 3.56 8.19 -26.28
N ARG A 491 3.64 7.55 -27.45
CA ARG A 491 3.87 8.24 -28.72
C ARG A 491 2.67 9.08 -29.14
N LEU A 492 1.45 8.56 -29.01
CA LEU A 492 0.21 9.26 -29.37
C LEU A 492 -0.05 10.43 -28.40
N PHE A 493 0.15 10.24 -27.10
CA PHE A 493 -0.08 11.24 -26.06
C PHE A 493 1.14 12.12 -25.75
N GLY A 494 2.28 11.88 -26.38
CA GLY A 494 3.39 12.84 -26.43
C GLY A 494 4.20 13.01 -25.14
N ARG A 495 4.69 11.92 -24.51
CA ARG A 495 5.91 12.07 -23.67
C ARG A 495 7.11 12.31 -24.59
N GLN A 496 7.28 13.60 -24.93
CA GLN A 496 8.22 14.25 -25.87
C GLN A 496 7.88 14.19 -27.37
N ILE A 497 7.33 15.29 -27.90
CA ILE A 497 7.74 15.81 -29.22
C ILE A 497 8.11 17.30 -29.05
N PRO A 498 9.30 17.76 -29.49
CA PRO A 498 9.77 19.14 -29.31
C PRO A 498 9.14 20.14 -30.27
N ASP A 499 8.96 21.36 -29.76
CA ASP A 499 8.84 22.69 -30.40
C ASP A 499 7.73 22.95 -31.45
N ALA A 500 7.11 24.13 -31.33
CA ALA A 500 6.19 24.69 -32.32
C ALA A 500 6.89 24.91 -33.68
N TYR A 501 6.19 24.67 -34.78
CA TYR A 501 6.72 25.00 -36.10
C TYR A 501 6.70 26.53 -36.31
N GLU A 502 7.88 27.16 -36.26
CA GLU A 502 8.07 28.61 -36.44
C GLU A 502 8.31 29.05 -37.91
N GLY A 503 8.13 28.14 -38.88
CA GLY A 503 8.37 28.40 -40.31
C GLY A 503 7.12 28.84 -41.09
N GLU A 504 7.31 29.31 -42.33
CA GLU A 504 6.19 29.47 -43.29
C GLU A 504 5.71 28.08 -43.73
N ALA A 505 4.41 27.79 -43.56
CA ALA A 505 3.81 26.53 -44.02
C ALA A 505 3.51 26.59 -45.53
N ASP A 506 3.64 25.48 -46.24
CA ASP A 506 3.25 25.29 -47.64
C ASP A 506 2.39 24.02 -47.75
N LEU A 507 1.08 24.22 -47.79
CA LEU A 507 0.05 23.19 -47.92
C LEU A 507 -0.72 23.36 -49.23
N PHE A 508 -0.02 23.76 -50.32
CA PHE A 508 -0.61 23.99 -51.63
C PHE A 508 -1.69 25.09 -51.57
N GLU A 509 -2.88 24.85 -52.13
CA GLU A 509 -3.99 25.80 -52.11
C GLU A 509 -4.64 25.99 -50.74
N TYR A 510 -4.33 25.11 -49.77
CA TYR A 510 -4.90 25.14 -48.43
C TYR A 510 -4.14 26.03 -47.45
N THR A 511 -2.92 26.43 -47.79
CA THR A 511 -2.03 27.25 -46.93
C THR A 511 -2.73 28.48 -46.36
N LYS A 512 -3.51 29.18 -47.19
CA LYS A 512 -4.22 30.42 -46.81
C LYS A 512 -5.26 30.24 -45.68
N TYR A 513 -5.69 29.01 -45.40
CA TYR A 513 -6.67 28.74 -44.35
C TYR A 513 -6.02 28.60 -42.97
N LEU A 514 -4.69 28.50 -42.90
CA LEU A 514 -3.96 28.53 -41.63
C LEU A 514 -3.94 29.93 -40.99
N ASP A 515 -4.05 30.98 -41.81
CA ASP A 515 -4.11 32.38 -41.37
C ASP A 515 -5.51 32.80 -40.87
N TYR A 516 -6.49 31.89 -40.90
CA TYR A 516 -7.82 32.18 -40.34
C TYR A 516 -7.72 32.27 -38.82
N THR A 517 -8.53 33.12 -38.21
CA THR A 517 -8.67 33.12 -36.75
C THR A 517 -9.77 32.16 -36.31
N GLY A 518 -9.77 31.75 -35.04
CA GLY A 518 -10.88 30.97 -34.47
C GLY A 518 -12.25 31.63 -34.69
N ALA A 519 -12.35 32.96 -34.53
CA ALA A 519 -13.57 33.70 -34.84
C ALA A 519 -13.97 33.59 -36.32
N MET A 520 -13.00 33.62 -37.23
CA MET A 520 -13.26 33.45 -38.66
C MET A 520 -13.70 32.02 -39.00
N TYR A 521 -13.21 31.00 -38.29
CA TYR A 521 -13.66 29.62 -38.43
C TYR A 521 -15.12 29.44 -37.97
N LEU A 522 -15.50 30.04 -36.84
CA LEU A 522 -16.88 29.97 -36.32
C LEU A 522 -17.89 30.70 -37.21
N ASP A 523 -17.48 31.76 -37.90
CA ASP A 523 -18.31 32.54 -38.83
C ASP A 523 -18.27 32.03 -40.29
N ALA A 524 -17.43 31.03 -40.59
CA ALA A 524 -17.22 30.52 -41.94
C ALA A 524 -18.41 29.69 -42.46
N SER A 525 -18.54 29.60 -43.79
CA SER A 525 -19.47 28.66 -44.41
C SER A 525 -19.00 27.21 -44.26
N ASP A 526 -19.90 26.22 -44.35
CA ASP A 526 -19.56 24.79 -44.26
C ASP A 526 -18.41 24.40 -45.20
N GLU A 527 -18.41 24.93 -46.44
CA GLU A 527 -17.35 24.70 -47.43
C GLU A 527 -16.00 25.30 -47.00
N GLU A 528 -16.01 26.45 -46.33
CA GLU A 528 -14.81 27.09 -45.80
C GLU A 528 -14.30 26.39 -44.54
N GLN A 529 -15.19 25.92 -43.66
CA GLN A 529 -14.82 25.11 -42.50
C GLN A 529 -14.17 23.79 -42.92
N ASP A 530 -14.69 23.13 -43.96
CA ASP A 530 -14.08 21.94 -44.53
C ASP A 530 -12.68 22.24 -45.08
N ASN A 531 -12.47 23.38 -45.73
CA ASN A 531 -11.15 23.75 -46.23
C ASN A 531 -10.16 24.11 -45.10
N ILE A 532 -10.64 24.68 -44.00
CA ILE A 532 -9.83 24.89 -42.78
C ILE A 532 -9.48 23.55 -42.13
N LEU A 533 -10.41 22.59 -42.13
CA LEU A 533 -10.20 21.24 -41.62
C LEU A 533 -9.14 20.48 -42.45
N ILE A 534 -9.21 20.60 -43.78
CA ILE A 534 -8.20 20.04 -44.69
C ILE A 534 -6.82 20.67 -44.44
N ALA A 535 -6.76 22.00 -44.31
CA ALA A 535 -5.51 22.69 -44.01
C ALA A 535 -4.91 22.24 -42.67
N SER A 536 -5.77 22.09 -41.66
CA SER A 536 -5.42 21.63 -40.32
C SER A 536 -4.84 20.21 -40.35
N TRP A 537 -5.51 19.26 -41.00
CA TRP A 537 -5.02 17.89 -41.17
C TRP A 537 -3.66 17.88 -41.88
N LEU A 538 -3.55 18.54 -43.03
CA LEU A 538 -2.30 18.57 -43.80
C LEU A 538 -1.15 19.23 -43.02
N TYR A 539 -1.45 20.20 -42.16
CA TYR A 539 -0.48 20.84 -41.27
C TYR A 539 0.07 19.85 -40.24
N LEU A 540 -0.83 19.10 -39.57
CA LEU A 540 -0.44 18.09 -38.59
C LEU A 540 0.47 17.04 -39.25
N GLU A 541 0.06 16.48 -40.38
CA GLU A 541 0.84 15.47 -41.11
C GLU A 541 2.21 15.99 -41.52
N LYS A 542 2.26 17.16 -42.16
CA LYS A 542 3.49 17.66 -42.77
C LYS A 542 4.48 18.23 -41.74
N TYR A 543 3.98 18.98 -40.75
CA TYR A 543 4.81 19.84 -39.91
C TYR A 543 4.85 19.40 -38.45
N ARG A 544 3.84 18.69 -37.94
CA ARG A 544 3.86 18.12 -36.58
C ARG A 544 4.30 16.66 -36.56
N LEU A 545 3.95 15.89 -37.60
CA LEU A 545 4.27 14.46 -37.75
C LEU A 545 5.41 14.19 -38.74
N GLU A 546 6.00 15.25 -39.30
CA GLU A 546 7.12 15.22 -40.25
C GLU A 546 6.92 14.27 -41.46
N GLN A 547 5.67 14.09 -41.91
CA GLN A 547 5.33 13.24 -43.06
C GLN A 547 5.53 13.95 -44.40
N GLU A 548 5.87 13.20 -45.45
CA GLU A 548 5.88 13.71 -46.81
C GLU A 548 4.45 13.85 -47.36
N VAL A 549 3.95 15.08 -47.42
CA VAL A 549 2.63 15.39 -47.99
C VAL A 549 2.77 15.75 -49.47
N SER A 550 2.20 14.92 -50.35
CA SER A 550 2.13 15.17 -51.81
C SER A 550 0.83 15.87 -52.22
N GLN A 551 0.81 16.46 -53.42
CA GLN A 551 -0.40 17.10 -53.96
C GLN A 551 -1.53 16.08 -54.20
N GLU A 552 -1.18 14.84 -54.55
CA GLU A 552 -2.15 13.74 -54.70
C GLU A 552 -2.78 13.35 -53.36
N TYR A 553 -1.97 13.35 -52.29
CA TYR A 553 -2.46 13.07 -50.93
C TYR A 553 -3.34 14.21 -50.39
N ALA A 554 -2.99 15.47 -50.66
CA ALA A 554 -3.85 16.60 -50.31
C ALA A 554 -5.24 16.52 -50.96
N GLN A 555 -5.32 16.03 -52.21
CA GLN A 555 -6.60 15.79 -52.87
C GLN A 555 -7.38 14.64 -52.22
N GLN A 556 -6.71 13.60 -51.74
CA GLN A 556 -7.36 12.50 -51.02
C GLN A 556 -7.94 12.97 -49.69
N VAL A 557 -7.19 13.75 -48.90
CA VAL A 557 -7.67 14.37 -47.66
C VAL A 557 -8.91 15.24 -47.93
N ALA A 558 -8.89 16.01 -49.02
CA ALA A 558 -10.04 16.82 -49.41
C ALA A 558 -11.28 15.99 -49.76
N ASP A 559 -11.09 14.85 -50.41
CA ASP A 559 -12.19 13.93 -50.74
C ASP A 559 -12.75 13.24 -49.49
N PHE A 560 -11.88 12.91 -48.50
CA PHE A 560 -12.27 12.36 -47.20
C PHE A 560 -13.13 13.33 -46.40
N VAL A 561 -12.67 14.57 -46.24
CA VAL A 561 -13.40 15.60 -45.47
C VAL A 561 -14.77 15.90 -46.07
N ARG A 562 -14.88 15.91 -47.41
CA ARG A 562 -16.13 16.26 -48.10
C ARG A 562 -17.11 15.10 -48.25
N ASN A 563 -16.65 13.86 -48.10
CA ASN A 563 -17.50 12.66 -48.23
C ASN A 563 -17.18 11.62 -47.12
N PRO A 564 -17.31 11.98 -45.83
CA PRO A 564 -16.88 11.11 -44.74
C PRO A 564 -17.61 9.75 -44.73
N GLU A 565 -18.87 9.70 -45.18
CA GLU A 565 -19.68 8.47 -45.29
C GLU A 565 -19.15 7.46 -46.32
N ALA A 566 -18.23 7.86 -47.21
CA ALA A 566 -17.68 7.00 -48.26
C ALA A 566 -16.43 6.22 -47.82
N TYR A 567 -15.96 6.44 -46.59
CA TYR A 567 -14.68 5.91 -46.07
C TYR A 567 -14.86 5.12 -44.77
N SER A 568 -13.78 4.62 -44.18
CA SER A 568 -13.86 3.81 -42.96
C SER A 568 -14.41 4.62 -41.79
N GLU A 569 -15.07 3.94 -40.85
CA GLU A 569 -15.59 4.53 -39.61
C GLU A 569 -14.46 5.23 -38.80
N GLU A 570 -13.24 4.68 -38.85
CA GLU A 570 -12.02 5.29 -38.31
C GLU A 570 -11.68 6.64 -38.95
N THR A 571 -11.79 6.74 -40.28
CA THR A 571 -11.52 7.99 -41.02
C THR A 571 -12.58 9.05 -40.68
N GLY A 572 -13.85 8.63 -40.57
CA GLY A 572 -14.93 9.51 -40.12
C GLY A 572 -14.72 10.02 -38.70
N THR A 573 -14.28 9.16 -37.77
CA THR A 573 -14.01 9.53 -36.37
C THR A 573 -12.88 10.55 -36.26
N TYR A 574 -11.79 10.37 -37.02
CA TYR A 574 -10.66 11.32 -37.03
C TYR A 574 -11.10 12.71 -37.52
N ILE A 575 -11.92 12.78 -38.58
CA ILE A 575 -12.45 14.04 -39.12
C ILE A 575 -13.31 14.76 -38.09
N GLU A 576 -14.18 14.05 -37.38
CA GLU A 576 -15.04 14.63 -36.34
C GLU A 576 -14.25 15.09 -35.12
N ALA A 577 -13.21 14.36 -34.71
CA ALA A 577 -12.34 14.77 -33.60
C ALA A 577 -11.59 16.08 -33.91
N LEU A 578 -11.01 16.19 -35.11
CA LEU A 578 -10.33 17.39 -35.57
C LEU A 578 -11.30 18.58 -35.70
N ARG A 579 -12.53 18.33 -36.17
CA ARG A 579 -13.59 19.34 -36.25
C ARG A 579 -13.97 19.85 -34.86
N LEU A 580 -14.22 18.95 -33.91
CA LEU A 580 -14.57 19.32 -32.54
C LEU A 580 -13.45 20.10 -31.84
N PHE A 581 -12.18 19.74 -32.08
CA PHE A 581 -11.04 20.49 -31.56
C PHE A 581 -11.03 21.92 -32.09
N LEU A 582 -11.19 22.10 -33.41
CA LEU A 582 -11.23 23.41 -34.03
C LEU A 582 -12.39 24.25 -33.48
N GLU A 583 -13.58 23.67 -33.33
CA GLU A 583 -14.74 24.34 -32.74
C GLU A 583 -14.45 24.83 -31.32
N LYS A 584 -14.04 23.92 -30.42
CA LYS A 584 -13.78 24.28 -29.01
C LYS A 584 -12.64 25.27 -28.85
N SER A 585 -11.53 25.04 -29.55
CA SER A 585 -10.35 25.92 -29.46
C SER A 585 -10.65 27.30 -30.04
N SER A 586 -11.49 27.37 -31.07
CA SER A 586 -11.94 28.64 -31.64
C SER A 586 -12.90 29.40 -30.73
N GLU A 587 -13.73 28.70 -29.94
CA GLU A 587 -14.58 29.32 -28.92
C GLU A 587 -13.75 29.89 -27.76
N GLU A 588 -12.71 29.18 -27.35
CA GLU A 588 -11.84 29.56 -26.23
C GLU A 588 -10.82 30.64 -26.63
N TYR A 589 -10.26 30.54 -27.83
CA TYR A 589 -9.21 31.42 -28.36
C TYR A 589 -9.62 32.04 -29.71
N PRO A 590 -10.64 32.92 -29.74
CA PRO A 590 -11.21 33.45 -30.98
C PRO A 590 -10.25 34.31 -31.81
N ASP A 591 -9.23 34.89 -31.19
CA ASP A 591 -8.23 35.73 -31.86
C ASP A 591 -7.00 34.94 -32.34
N ALA A 592 -6.88 33.64 -32.00
CA ALA A 592 -5.74 32.81 -32.39
C ALA A 592 -5.87 32.34 -33.85
N GLU A 593 -4.76 32.34 -34.58
CA GLU A 593 -4.70 31.80 -35.94
C GLU A 593 -4.81 30.27 -35.91
N ILE A 594 -5.40 29.66 -36.96
CA ILE A 594 -5.52 28.20 -37.07
C ILE A 594 -4.15 27.54 -36.99
N GLN A 595 -3.11 28.15 -37.57
CA GLN A 595 -1.74 27.66 -37.43
C GLN A 595 -1.31 27.56 -35.95
N ASP A 596 -1.61 28.58 -35.15
CA ASP A 596 -1.28 28.59 -33.72
C ASP A 596 -2.10 27.53 -32.99
N LEU A 597 -3.40 27.42 -33.28
CA LEU A 597 -4.24 26.37 -32.72
C LEU A 597 -3.72 24.97 -33.09
N MET A 598 -3.19 24.78 -34.30
CA MET A 598 -2.55 23.54 -34.71
C MET A 598 -1.17 23.32 -34.11
N ASN A 599 -0.46 24.37 -33.68
CA ASN A 599 0.78 24.26 -32.90
C ASN A 599 0.51 23.91 -31.44
N TYR A 600 -0.65 24.27 -30.90
CA TYR A 600 -1.08 23.99 -29.53
C TYR A 600 -2.11 22.87 -29.41
N MET A 601 -2.47 22.25 -30.53
CA MET A 601 -3.31 21.04 -30.52
C MET A 601 -2.61 19.99 -29.64
N PRO A 602 -3.26 19.57 -28.54
CA PRO A 602 -2.81 18.40 -27.78
C PRO A 602 -2.73 17.25 -28.78
N ASN A 603 -1.63 16.51 -28.78
CA ASN A 603 -1.44 15.39 -29.71
C ASN A 603 -2.59 14.38 -29.60
#